data_AF-V5HQ38-F1
#
_entry.id   AF-V5HQ38-F1
#
_cell.length_a   1.000
_cell.length_b   1.000
_cell.length_c   1.000
_cell.angle_alpha   90.00
_cell.angle_beta   90.00
_cell.angle_gamma   90.00
#
_symmetry.space_group_name_H-M   'P 1'
#
loop_
_entity.id
_entity.type
_entity.pdbx_description
1 polymer ?
#
loop_
_entity_poly.entity_id
_entity_poly.type
_entity_poly.pdbx_seq_one_letter_code
_entity_poly.pdbx_strand_id
1 'polypeptide(L)'
;FTFVYYSGDAAFRDKLPCLSARKSRLDTGRKSCHYLYQYSSNTTGIWSGAKDVDTKRKDNAYKHPNSYGCAVVEEEGVYGKHDIELLYTDYRTCAVLKSTLLGIQMWVSSIHLKEAREIPWLCTIVYDLATDKPRQVLYDWKECPQRLKCKIK
;
A
#
# COMPACT_ATOMS: atom_id res chain seq x y z
N PHE A 1 2.21 7.45 -0.28
CA PHE A 1 2.78 6.35 0.53
C PHE A 1 3.40 5.34 -0.41
N THR A 2 4.55 4.81 -0.05
CA THR A 2 5.29 3.77 -0.76
C THR A 2 5.20 2.49 0.04
N PHE A 3 5.00 1.38 -0.65
CA PHE A 3 4.87 0.06 -0.03
C PHE A 3 6.27 -0.53 0.18
N VAL A 4 6.66 -0.70 1.44
CA VAL A 4 8.06 -0.99 1.81
C VAL A 4 8.31 -2.48 1.95
N TYR A 5 7.55 -3.15 2.81
CA TYR A 5 7.63 -4.59 2.98
C TYR A 5 6.30 -5.17 3.46
N TYR A 6 6.17 -6.49 3.35
CA TYR A 6 4.95 -7.20 3.69
C TYR A 6 5.19 -8.65 4.12
N SER A 7 4.17 -9.31 4.66
CA SER A 7 4.28 -10.67 5.22
C SER A 7 3.54 -11.76 4.44
N GLY A 8 2.96 -11.40 3.31
CA GLY A 8 2.32 -12.31 2.35
C GLY A 8 3.32 -13.05 1.46
N ASP A 9 2.82 -13.53 0.32
CA ASP A 9 3.60 -14.34 -0.64
C ASP A 9 4.74 -13.53 -1.29
N ALA A 10 5.97 -14.08 -1.23
CA ALA A 10 7.15 -13.50 -1.86
C ALA A 10 6.98 -13.27 -3.36
N ALA A 11 6.18 -14.09 -4.05
CA ALA A 11 5.92 -13.95 -5.49
C ALA A 11 5.24 -12.62 -5.86
N PHE A 12 4.60 -11.93 -4.92
CA PHE A 12 4.02 -10.61 -5.18
C PHE A 12 5.08 -9.54 -5.48
N ARG A 13 6.32 -9.71 -4.99
CA ARG A 13 7.42 -8.76 -5.20
C ARG A 13 7.67 -8.47 -6.67
N ASP A 14 7.54 -9.49 -7.51
CA ASP A 14 7.82 -9.40 -8.95
C ASP A 14 6.65 -8.80 -9.74
N LYS A 15 5.44 -8.76 -9.16
CA LYS A 15 4.23 -8.24 -9.81
C LYS A 15 4.20 -6.71 -9.82
N LEU A 16 4.48 -6.07 -8.68
CA LEU A 16 4.36 -4.61 -8.51
C LEU A 16 5.57 -4.03 -7.73
N PRO A 17 6.79 -4.13 -8.27
CA PRO A 17 7.99 -3.61 -7.60
C PRO A 17 7.96 -2.09 -7.44
N CYS A 18 8.51 -1.59 -6.33
CA CYS A 18 8.57 -0.17 -6.02
C CYS A 18 7.19 0.53 -6.01
N LEU A 19 6.14 -0.19 -5.62
CA LEU A 19 4.77 0.31 -5.61
C LEU A 19 4.62 1.52 -4.68
N SER A 20 4.00 2.58 -5.19
CA SER A 20 3.56 3.71 -4.39
C SER A 20 2.14 4.10 -4.79
N ALA A 21 1.39 4.60 -3.81
CA ALA A 21 0.02 5.04 -3.97
C ALA A 21 -0.19 6.41 -3.33
N ARG A 22 -1.02 7.23 -3.97
CA ARG A 22 -1.47 8.52 -3.44
C ARG A 22 -2.96 8.69 -3.66
N LYS A 23 -3.60 9.33 -2.69
CA LYS A 23 -4.97 9.82 -2.84
C LYS A 23 -5.00 10.88 -3.95
N SER A 24 -5.97 10.77 -4.85
CA SER A 24 -6.20 11.71 -5.95
C SER A 24 -7.45 12.54 -5.71
N ARG A 25 -8.60 11.88 -5.54
CA ARG A 25 -9.91 12.54 -5.35
C ARG A 25 -10.71 11.82 -4.28
N LEU A 26 -11.48 12.59 -3.51
CA LEU A 26 -12.44 12.07 -2.54
C LEU A 26 -13.85 12.27 -3.10
N ASP A 27 -14.64 11.20 -3.14
CA ASP A 27 -16.07 11.28 -3.41
C ASP A 27 -16.81 11.20 -2.06
N THR A 28 -17.23 12.36 -1.56
CA THR A 28 -17.95 12.47 -0.28
C THR A 28 -19.36 11.88 -0.35
N GLY A 29 -19.97 11.83 -1.54
CA GLY A 29 -21.29 11.25 -1.74
C GLY A 29 -21.28 9.73 -1.65
N ARG A 30 -20.26 9.09 -2.23
CA ARG A 30 -20.10 7.63 -2.24
C ARG A 30 -19.27 7.09 -1.06
N LYS A 31 -18.71 7.97 -0.22
CA LYS A 31 -17.75 7.62 0.84
C LYS A 31 -16.57 6.77 0.31
N SER A 32 -16.16 7.08 -0.92
CA SER A 32 -15.11 6.39 -1.65
C SER A 32 -13.98 7.36 -2.01
N CYS A 33 -12.81 6.80 -2.28
CA CYS A 33 -11.62 7.56 -2.57
C CYS A 33 -10.90 6.95 -3.78
N HIS A 34 -10.57 7.81 -4.75
CA HIS A 34 -9.76 7.43 -5.90
C HIS A 34 -8.27 7.50 -5.51
N TYR A 35 -7.61 6.36 -5.58
CA TYR A 35 -6.17 6.22 -5.41
C TYR A 35 -5.49 6.07 -6.76
N LEU A 36 -4.42 6.83 -6.97
CA LEU A 36 -3.50 6.61 -8.07
C LEU A 36 -2.32 5.83 -7.53
N TYR A 37 -1.99 4.73 -8.20
CA TYR A 37 -0.80 3.95 -7.91
C TYR A 37 0.17 3.99 -9.06
N GLN A 38 1.45 3.84 -8.74
CA GLN A 38 2.52 3.72 -9.72
C GLN A 38 3.55 2.70 -9.22
N TYR A 39 4.15 2.00 -10.16
CA TYR A 39 5.19 1.00 -9.89
C TYR A 39 6.16 0.95 -11.06
N SER A 40 7.33 0.35 -10.84
CA SER A 40 8.37 0.34 -11.87
C SER A 40 9.27 -0.87 -11.72
N SER A 41 9.23 -1.73 -12.75
CA SER A 41 10.02 -2.96 -12.82
C SER A 41 11.45 -2.73 -13.34
N ASN A 42 11.70 -1.60 -13.99
CA ASN A 42 13.00 -1.26 -14.58
C ASN A 42 13.24 0.27 -14.50
N THR A 43 14.36 0.76 -15.03
CA THR A 43 14.67 2.21 -14.99
C THR A 43 14.05 3.00 -16.13
N THR A 44 13.35 2.36 -17.06
CA THR A 44 12.89 2.95 -18.32
C THR A 44 11.39 3.19 -18.39
N GLY A 45 10.59 2.51 -17.56
CA GLY A 45 9.14 2.63 -17.56
C GLY A 45 8.55 2.80 -16.16
N ILE A 46 7.63 3.76 -16.02
CA ILE A 46 6.73 3.89 -14.87
C ILE A 46 5.35 3.47 -15.33
N TRP A 47 4.80 2.46 -14.68
CA TRP A 47 3.43 2.03 -14.89
C TRP A 47 2.55 2.70 -13.85
N SER A 48 1.34 3.09 -14.24
CA SER A 48 0.40 3.73 -13.32
C SER A 48 -1.02 3.25 -13.58
N GLY A 49 -1.86 3.37 -12.56
CA GLY A 49 -3.27 3.04 -12.65
C GLY A 49 -4.06 3.75 -11.56
N ALA A 50 -5.37 3.54 -11.60
CA ALA A 50 -6.30 4.07 -10.62
C ALA A 50 -7.07 2.92 -9.96
N LYS A 51 -7.37 3.08 -8.67
CA LYS A 51 -8.23 2.18 -7.92
C LYS A 51 -9.19 2.95 -7.03
N ASP A 52 -10.39 2.44 -6.95
CA ASP A 52 -11.43 2.96 -6.08
C ASP A 52 -11.38 2.19 -4.77
N VAL A 53 -11.30 2.96 -3.68
CA VAL A 53 -11.20 2.43 -2.34
C VAL A 53 -12.36 3.00 -1.53
N ASP A 54 -13.24 2.10 -1.11
CA ASP A 54 -14.39 2.43 -0.25
C ASP A 54 -14.01 2.21 1.22
N THR A 55 -14.66 2.93 2.13
CA THR A 55 -14.52 2.66 3.57
C THR A 55 -15.72 1.87 4.08
N LYS A 56 -15.47 0.89 4.96
CA LYS A 56 -16.54 0.12 5.60
C LYS A 56 -16.19 -0.25 7.04
N ARG A 57 -17.21 -0.71 7.76
CA ARG A 57 -17.03 -1.33 9.07
C ARG A 57 -16.79 -2.82 8.85
N LYS A 58 -15.79 -3.38 9.53
CA LYS A 58 -15.53 -4.81 9.51
C LYS A 58 -16.70 -5.61 10.08
N ASP A 59 -17.26 -5.13 11.19
CA ASP A 59 -18.37 -5.74 11.90
C ASP A 59 -19.10 -4.68 12.77
N ASN A 60 -20.07 -5.14 13.57
CA ASN A 60 -20.89 -4.28 14.42
C ASN A 60 -20.18 -3.75 15.68
N ALA A 61 -19.00 -4.27 16.04
CA ALA A 61 -18.25 -3.81 17.20
C ALA A 61 -17.63 -2.42 16.96
N TYR A 62 -17.42 -2.04 15.70
CA TYR A 62 -16.83 -0.75 15.35
C TYR A 62 -17.90 0.32 15.13
N LYS A 63 -17.83 1.42 15.88
CA LYS A 63 -18.70 2.59 15.67
C LYS A 63 -18.38 3.35 14.38
N HIS A 64 -17.13 3.28 13.93
CA HIS A 64 -16.61 4.00 12.75
C HIS A 64 -15.94 3.03 11.75
N PRO A 65 -15.84 3.39 10.46
CA PRO A 65 -15.14 2.56 9.47
C PRO A 65 -13.69 2.27 9.88
N ASN A 66 -13.30 1.02 9.79
CA ASN A 66 -11.97 0.51 10.18
C ASN A 66 -11.34 -0.40 9.12
N SER A 67 -12.05 -0.64 8.02
CA SER A 67 -11.54 -1.40 6.88
C SER A 67 -11.84 -0.67 5.57
N TYR A 68 -11.00 -0.97 4.58
CA TYR A 68 -11.10 -0.48 3.23
C TYR A 68 -11.50 -1.63 2.32
N GLY A 69 -12.44 -1.38 1.41
CA GLY A 69 -12.72 -2.29 0.30
C GLY A 69 -12.01 -1.80 -0.95
N CYS A 70 -11.12 -2.61 -1.52
CA CYS A 70 -10.47 -2.32 -2.80
C CYS A 70 -10.94 -3.32 -3.85
N ALA A 71 -11.48 -2.83 -4.96
CA ALA A 71 -11.84 -3.68 -6.09
C ALA A 71 -10.58 -4.05 -6.90
N VAL A 72 -10.17 -5.30 -6.83
CA VAL A 72 -9.12 -5.86 -7.68
C VAL A 72 -9.80 -6.58 -8.84
N VAL A 73 -9.22 -6.46 -10.03
CA VAL A 73 -9.66 -7.25 -11.19
C VAL A 73 -8.90 -8.56 -11.07
N GLU A 74 -9.63 -9.65 -10.84
CA GLU A 74 -9.10 -11.00 -10.86
C GLU A 74 -8.94 -11.49 -12.32
N GLU A 75 -8.42 -12.70 -12.50
CA GLU A 75 -8.37 -13.33 -13.82
C GLU A 75 -9.80 -13.42 -14.41
N GLU A 76 -9.91 -13.32 -15.74
CA GLU A 76 -11.18 -13.37 -16.49
C GLU A 76 -12.17 -12.21 -16.25
N GLY A 77 -11.73 -11.09 -15.64
CA GLY A 77 -12.56 -9.90 -15.51
C GLY A 77 -13.57 -9.95 -14.36
N VAL A 78 -13.41 -10.91 -13.45
CA VAL A 78 -14.17 -10.96 -12.19
C VAL A 78 -13.65 -9.87 -11.24
N TYR A 79 -14.55 -9.05 -10.71
CA TYR A 79 -14.20 -8.02 -9.73
C TYR A 79 -14.26 -8.62 -8.31
N GLY A 80 -13.11 -9.01 -7.77
CA GLY A 80 -12.97 -9.36 -6.36
C GLY A 80 -12.82 -8.09 -5.50
N LYS A 81 -13.74 -7.84 -4.58
CA LYS A 81 -13.50 -6.84 -3.52
C LYS A 81 -12.65 -7.49 -2.43
N HIS A 82 -11.43 -7.01 -2.27
CA HIS A 82 -10.57 -7.43 -1.17
C HIS A 82 -10.62 -6.43 -0.03
N ASP A 83 -10.73 -6.98 1.17
CA ASP A 83 -10.72 -6.20 2.39
C ASP A 83 -9.30 -5.94 2.85
N ILE A 84 -9.05 -4.68 3.15
CA ILE A 84 -7.80 -4.18 3.70
C ILE A 84 -8.12 -3.53 5.05
N GLU A 85 -7.69 -4.16 6.14
CA GLU A 85 -7.89 -3.65 7.49
C GLU A 85 -6.81 -2.62 7.82
N LEU A 86 -7.20 -1.52 8.47
CA LEU A 86 -6.26 -0.56 9.04
C LEU A 86 -5.86 -1.01 10.44
N LEU A 87 -4.60 -1.40 10.63
CA LEU A 87 -4.10 -1.75 11.97
C LEU A 87 -3.58 -0.51 12.71
N TYR A 88 -2.86 0.35 12.01
CA TYR A 88 -2.34 1.61 12.56
C TYR A 88 -2.00 2.60 11.46
N THR A 89 -2.15 3.89 11.74
CA THR A 89 -1.52 4.96 10.95
C THR A 89 -1.41 6.21 11.80
N ASP A 90 -0.33 6.96 11.61
CA ASP A 90 -0.19 8.32 12.15
C ASP A 90 -0.73 9.39 11.19
N TYR A 91 -1.32 8.95 10.06
CA TYR A 91 -1.83 9.74 8.94
C TYR A 91 -0.80 10.65 8.23
N ARG A 92 0.49 10.56 8.60
CA ARG A 92 1.54 11.47 8.14
C ARG A 92 2.71 10.71 7.54
N THR A 93 3.30 9.80 8.31
CA THR A 93 4.55 9.15 7.96
C THR A 93 4.36 7.68 7.62
N CYS A 94 3.41 6.96 8.22
CA CYS A 94 3.25 5.54 7.94
C CYS A 94 1.83 5.00 8.17
N ALA A 95 1.55 3.85 7.56
CA ALA A 95 0.36 3.06 7.76
C ALA A 95 0.70 1.57 7.76
N VAL A 96 0.12 0.82 8.70
CA VAL A 96 0.19 -0.63 8.77
C VAL A 96 -1.19 -1.18 8.43
N LEU A 97 -1.25 -1.96 7.36
CA LEU A 97 -2.48 -2.54 6.84
C LEU A 97 -2.43 -4.06 6.89
N LYS A 98 -3.59 -4.72 6.85
CA LYS A 98 -3.70 -6.18 6.74
C LYS A 98 -4.65 -6.55 5.62
N SER A 99 -4.25 -7.51 4.78
CA SER A 99 -5.16 -8.14 3.82
C SER A 99 -4.85 -9.62 3.68
N THR A 100 -5.79 -10.39 3.14
CA THR A 100 -5.60 -11.83 2.90
C THR A 100 -4.45 -12.10 1.93
N LEU A 101 -4.35 -11.32 0.85
CA LEU A 101 -3.36 -11.54 -0.20
C LEU A 101 -1.93 -11.13 0.20
N LEU A 102 -1.79 -9.98 0.86
CA LEU A 102 -0.49 -9.37 1.13
C LEU A 102 -0.03 -9.55 2.58
N GLY A 103 -0.85 -10.18 3.43
CA GLY A 103 -0.59 -10.26 4.86
C GLY A 103 -0.57 -8.89 5.50
N ILE A 104 0.38 -8.68 6.42
CA ILE A 104 0.65 -7.37 7.03
C ILE A 104 1.50 -6.55 6.06
N GLN A 105 1.16 -5.28 5.91
CA GLN A 105 1.74 -4.38 4.92
C GLN A 105 2.30 -3.14 5.60
N MET A 106 3.54 -2.77 5.29
CA MET A 106 4.17 -1.54 5.74
C MET A 106 4.16 -0.47 4.64
N TRP A 107 3.40 0.59 4.84
CA TRP A 107 3.35 1.73 3.94
C TRP A 107 3.97 2.95 4.60
N VAL A 108 4.88 3.64 3.91
CA VAL A 108 5.59 4.81 4.47
C VAL A 108 5.51 5.99 3.50
N SER A 109 5.44 7.21 4.01
CA SER A 109 5.42 8.43 3.21
C SER A 109 6.66 8.50 2.34
N SER A 110 6.46 8.70 1.03
CA SER A 110 7.55 8.77 0.05
C SER A 110 8.52 9.92 0.34
N ILE A 111 8.05 10.99 0.98
CA ILE A 111 8.87 12.13 1.42
C ILE A 111 9.75 11.71 2.60
N HIS A 112 9.16 11.12 3.64
CA HIS A 112 9.90 10.64 4.81
C HIS A 112 10.98 9.63 4.42
N LEU A 113 10.64 8.69 3.55
CA LEU A 113 11.57 7.72 2.98
C LEU A 113 12.75 8.35 2.24
N LYS A 114 12.53 9.47 1.54
CA LYS A 114 13.59 10.17 0.80
C LYS A 114 14.49 10.97 1.73
N GLU A 115 13.92 11.61 2.74
CA GLU A 115 14.59 12.57 3.62
C GLU A 115 15.25 11.90 4.82
N ALA A 116 14.48 11.12 5.59
CA ALA A 116 14.95 10.46 6.80
C ALA A 116 15.61 9.09 6.52
N ARG A 117 15.25 8.45 5.40
CA ARG A 117 15.76 7.12 4.99
C ARG A 117 15.57 6.02 6.06
N GLU A 118 14.51 6.14 6.83
CA GLU A 118 14.13 5.16 7.85
C GLU A 118 12.64 4.86 7.78
N ILE A 119 12.23 3.83 8.53
CA ILE A 119 10.84 3.47 8.70
C ILE A 119 10.44 3.93 10.10
N PRO A 120 9.33 4.67 10.25
CA PRO A 120 8.90 5.17 11.56
C PRO A 120 8.77 4.05 12.58
N TRP A 121 9.46 4.20 13.71
CA TRP A 121 9.63 3.15 14.72
C TRP A 121 8.31 2.56 15.22
N LEU A 122 7.31 3.40 15.49
CA LEU A 122 6.01 2.95 15.99
C LEU A 122 5.27 2.05 14.99
N CYS A 123 5.36 2.35 13.69
CA CYS A 123 4.80 1.47 12.66
C CYS A 123 5.56 0.15 12.59
N THR A 124 6.89 0.16 12.73
CA THR A 124 7.70 -1.07 12.78
C THR A 124 7.25 -1.98 13.93
N ILE A 125 7.03 -1.44 15.13
CA ILE A 125 6.53 -2.22 16.27
C ILE A 125 5.15 -2.80 15.96
N VAL A 126 4.21 -1.99 15.46
CA VAL A 126 2.86 -2.50 15.15
C VAL A 126 2.92 -3.62 14.12
N TYR A 127 3.79 -3.50 13.12
CA TYR A 127 3.99 -4.55 12.14
C TYR A 127 4.50 -5.84 12.79
N ASP A 128 5.56 -5.75 13.62
CA ASP A 128 6.18 -6.92 14.24
C ASP A 128 5.26 -7.60 15.26
N LEU A 129 4.39 -6.84 15.92
CA LEU A 129 3.34 -7.40 16.79
C LEU A 129 2.21 -8.06 15.99
N ALA A 130 1.99 -7.66 14.75
CA ALA A 130 0.90 -8.16 13.91
C ALA A 130 1.26 -9.44 13.13
N THR A 131 2.55 -9.80 13.03
CA THR A 131 2.98 -11.02 12.32
C THR A 131 4.37 -11.48 12.74
N ASP A 132 4.53 -12.80 12.83
CA ASP A 132 5.78 -13.53 13.03
C ASP A 132 6.46 -13.95 11.70
N LYS A 133 5.80 -13.70 10.56
CA LYS A 133 6.28 -14.09 9.24
C LYS A 133 7.44 -13.21 8.77
N PRO A 134 8.34 -13.75 7.93
CA PRO A 134 9.47 -12.99 7.39
C PRO A 134 9.00 -11.80 6.56
N ARG A 135 9.74 -10.69 6.65
CA ARG A 135 9.50 -9.48 5.86
C ARG A 135 9.94 -9.69 4.41
N GLN A 136 9.00 -9.61 3.49
CA GLN A 136 9.26 -9.53 2.05
C GLN A 136 9.48 -8.07 1.67
N VAL A 137 10.70 -7.71 1.28
CA VAL A 137 11.05 -6.33 0.92
C VAL A 137 10.56 -6.04 -0.50
N LEU A 138 9.67 -5.06 -0.64
CA LEU A 138 9.16 -4.59 -1.93
C LEU A 138 9.86 -3.31 -2.39
N TYR A 139 10.25 -2.45 -1.43
CA TYR A 139 10.99 -1.24 -1.70
C TYR A 139 12.47 -1.42 -1.37
N ASP A 140 13.31 -1.42 -2.40
CA ASP A 140 14.75 -1.41 -2.28
C ASP A 140 15.29 0.03 -2.29
N TRP A 141 16.02 0.42 -1.24
CA TRP A 141 16.60 1.77 -1.06
C TRP A 141 17.61 2.18 -2.13
N LYS A 142 18.24 1.21 -2.79
CA LYS A 142 19.24 1.45 -3.84
C LYS A 142 18.57 1.50 -5.20
N GLU A 143 17.60 0.62 -5.45
CA GLU A 143 16.99 0.47 -6.78
C GLU A 143 15.79 1.38 -7.01
N CYS A 144 14.84 1.44 -6.07
CA CYS A 144 13.57 2.12 -6.29
C CYS A 144 13.71 3.64 -6.52
N PRO A 145 14.60 4.38 -5.84
CA PRO A 145 14.86 5.78 -6.16
C PRO A 145 15.37 6.01 -7.58
N GLN A 146 16.01 5.02 -8.21
CA GLN A 146 16.51 5.16 -9.59
C GLN A 146 15.43 4.81 -10.61
N ARG A 147 14.55 3.86 -10.29
CA ARG A 147 13.43 3.44 -11.15
C ARG A 147 12.31 4.48 -11.23
N LEU A 148 12.02 5.15 -10.12
CA LEU A 148 10.97 6.17 -10.02
C LEU A 148 11.44 7.58 -10.45
N LYS A 149 12.65 7.71 -11.00
CA LYS A 149 13.24 8.97 -11.46
C LYS A 149 12.88 9.36 -12.90
N CYS A 150 11.99 8.62 -13.56
CA CYS A 150 11.69 8.86 -14.97
C CYS A 150 11.23 10.31 -15.17
N LYS A 151 12.13 11.12 -15.72
CA LYS A 151 11.83 12.46 -16.21
C LYS A 151 10.89 12.27 -17.39
N ILE A 152 9.70 12.82 -17.30
CA ILE A 152 8.92 13.16 -18.49
C ILE A 152 9.82 14.13 -19.28
N LYS A 153 10.35 13.67 -20.42
CA LYS A 153 10.95 14.56 -21.42
C LYS A 153 9.84 15.28 -22.15
#